data_AF-A0A2W2DSX2-F1
#
_entry.id   AF-A0A2W2DSX2-F1
#
_cell.length_a   1.000
_cell.length_b   1.000
_cell.length_c   1.000
_cell.angle_alpha   90.00
_cell.angle_beta   90.00
_cell.angle_gamma   90.00
#
_symmetry.space_group_name_H-M   'P 1'
#
loop_
_entity.id
_entity.type
_entity.pdbx_description
1 polymer ?
#
loop_
_entity_poly.entity_id
_entity_poly.type
_entity_poly.pdbx_seq_one_letter_code
_entity_poly.pdbx_strand_id
1 'polypeptide(L)'
;MPDPAGPERNMSERATRAVAEAFEASYRALPASRQRLLRCLGLHPGPDFDVAAAAALGNLTLLHARRALTDLCERHLLIESDGRYRFPELVVGHVRRLAVSEPTVVRDAALERLRAAARRAAARARRAPADGETMNRWGR
;
A
#
# COMPACT_ATOMS: atom_id res chain seq x y z
N MET A 1 28.09 33.47 -10.52
CA MET A 1 26.65 33.31 -10.21
C MET A 1 26.49 32.02 -9.42
N PRO A 2 26.24 32.07 -8.10
CA PRO A 2 25.84 30.88 -7.34
C PRO A 2 24.38 30.50 -7.65
N ASP A 3 24.10 29.21 -7.58
CA ASP A 3 22.85 28.52 -7.91
C ASP A 3 21.64 29.01 -7.08
N PRO A 4 20.43 29.19 -7.66
CA PRO A 4 19.26 29.71 -6.95
C PRO A 4 18.52 28.70 -6.05
N ALA A 5 19.00 27.46 -5.86
CA ALA A 5 18.36 26.51 -4.95
C ALA A 5 18.92 26.61 -3.51
N GLY A 6 18.17 27.26 -2.61
CA GLY A 6 18.53 27.41 -1.20
C GLY A 6 18.74 26.09 -0.42
N PRO A 7 19.43 26.13 0.73
CA PRO A 7 19.86 24.95 1.51
C PRO A 7 18.70 24.05 2.00
N GLU A 8 17.49 24.58 2.09
CA GLU A 8 16.29 23.86 2.54
C GLU A 8 15.83 22.77 1.55
N ARG A 9 16.04 23.01 0.24
CA ARG A 9 15.70 22.03 -0.81
C ARG A 9 16.58 20.78 -0.72
N ASN A 10 17.88 20.98 -0.46
CA ASN A 10 18.84 19.90 -0.29
C ASN A 10 18.63 19.10 1.01
N MET A 11 18.14 19.73 2.09
CA MET A 11 17.82 19.03 3.35
C MET A 11 16.63 18.07 3.19
N SER A 12 15.58 18.50 2.49
CA SER A 12 14.44 17.64 2.16
C SER A 12 14.82 16.50 1.22
N GLU A 13 15.65 16.76 0.21
CA GLU A 13 16.16 15.71 -0.70
C GLU A 13 17.04 14.68 0.04
N ARG A 14 17.83 15.09 1.04
CA ARG A 14 18.59 14.16 1.88
C ARG A 14 17.70 13.33 2.81
N ALA A 15 16.69 13.95 3.43
CA ALA A 15 15.75 13.24 4.30
C ALA A 15 14.95 12.18 3.53
N THR A 16 14.45 12.52 2.34
CA THR A 16 13.74 11.56 1.48
C THR A 16 14.64 10.40 1.04
N ARG A 17 15.92 10.67 0.73
CA ARG A 17 16.90 9.63 0.38
C ARG A 17 17.18 8.69 1.56
N ALA A 18 17.40 9.23 2.76
CA ALA A 18 17.64 8.43 3.96
C ALA A 18 16.44 7.52 4.30
N VAL A 19 15.21 8.02 4.14
CA VAL A 19 13.99 7.22 4.31
C VAL A 19 13.88 6.12 3.26
N ALA A 20 14.20 6.42 1.99
CA ALA A 20 14.22 5.41 0.93
C ALA A 20 15.29 4.33 1.16
N GLU A 21 16.46 4.70 1.68
CA GLU A 21 17.54 3.75 2.02
C GLU A 21 17.15 2.85 3.20
N ALA A 22 16.57 3.42 4.27
CA ALA A 22 16.06 2.64 5.41
C ALA A 22 14.91 1.71 5.00
N PHE A 23 14.03 2.16 4.10
CA PHE A 23 12.99 1.34 3.49
C PHE A 23 13.59 0.20 2.69
N GLU A 24 14.58 0.47 1.84
CA GLU A 24 15.22 -0.55 1.01
C GLU A 24 15.95 -1.61 1.86
N ALA A 25 16.62 -1.19 2.94
CA ALA A 25 17.25 -2.11 3.89
C ALA A 25 16.21 -3.03 4.56
N SER A 26 15.10 -2.45 5.04
CA SER A 26 13.99 -3.21 5.62
C SER A 26 13.34 -4.14 4.60
N TYR A 27 13.19 -3.69 3.35
CA TYR A 27 12.69 -4.48 2.24
C TYR A 27 13.60 -5.68 1.91
N ARG A 28 14.92 -5.48 1.85
CA ARG A 28 15.89 -6.56 1.58
C ARG A 28 15.94 -7.58 2.70
N ALA A 29 15.68 -7.17 3.94
CA ALA A 29 15.59 -8.06 5.10
C ALA A 29 14.31 -8.92 5.14
N LEU A 30 13.32 -8.64 4.28
CA LEU A 30 12.10 -9.44 4.20
C LEU A 30 12.36 -10.79 3.51
N PRO A 31 11.67 -11.87 3.92
CA PRO A 31 11.63 -13.11 3.16
C PRO A 31 11.01 -12.88 1.78
N ALA A 32 11.43 -13.68 0.79
CA ALA A 32 11.07 -13.53 -0.62
C ALA A 32 9.55 -13.42 -0.87
N SER A 33 8.71 -14.15 -0.11
CA SER A 33 7.25 -14.08 -0.23
C SER A 33 6.69 -12.71 0.14
N ARG A 34 7.25 -12.05 1.15
CA ARG A 34 6.83 -10.71 1.59
C ARG A 34 7.35 -9.62 0.65
N GLN A 35 8.55 -9.79 0.11
CA GLN A 35 9.09 -8.93 -0.95
C GLN A 35 8.19 -8.95 -2.18
N ARG A 36 7.79 -10.14 -2.65
CA ARG A 36 6.85 -10.29 -3.77
C ARG A 36 5.51 -9.64 -3.49
N LEU A 37 4.95 -9.85 -2.29
CA LEU A 37 3.70 -9.20 -1.89
C LEU A 37 3.84 -7.67 -1.97
N LEU A 38 4.89 -7.10 -1.41
CA LEU A 38 5.13 -5.66 -1.43
C LEU A 38 5.24 -5.11 -2.85
N ARG A 39 5.93 -5.82 -3.76
CA ARG A 39 5.99 -5.46 -5.19
C ARG A 39 4.61 -5.51 -5.85
N CYS A 40 3.81 -6.54 -5.58
CA CYS A 40 2.44 -6.64 -6.09
C CYS A 40 1.53 -5.53 -5.53
N LEU A 41 1.67 -5.18 -4.25
CA LEU A 41 0.96 -4.05 -3.63
C LEU A 41 1.32 -2.72 -4.30
N GLY A 42 2.56 -2.56 -4.76
CA GLY A 42 3.00 -1.41 -5.53
C GLY A 42 2.33 -1.23 -6.90
N LEU A 43 1.61 -2.24 -7.39
CA LEU A 43 0.78 -2.15 -8.61
C LEU A 43 -0.59 -1.51 -8.36
N HIS A 44 -0.97 -1.28 -7.10
CA HIS A 44 -2.26 -0.71 -6.76
C HIS A 44 -2.39 0.73 -7.32
N PRO A 45 -3.47 1.05 -8.06
CA PRO A 45 -3.61 2.35 -8.71
C PRO A 45 -4.02 3.48 -7.75
N GLY A 46 -4.55 3.15 -6.57
CA GLY A 46 -5.00 4.11 -5.55
C GLY A 46 -3.96 4.39 -4.44
N PRO A 47 -4.15 5.48 -3.68
CA PRO A 47 -3.24 5.91 -2.61
C PRO A 47 -3.27 4.98 -1.38
N ASP A 48 -4.38 4.30 -1.16
CA ASP A 48 -4.62 3.34 -0.08
C ASP A 48 -5.34 2.10 -0.61
N PHE A 49 -5.25 1.00 0.13
CA PHE A 49 -5.85 -0.28 -0.20
C PHE A 49 -6.30 -1.04 1.04
N ASP A 50 -7.37 -1.81 0.91
CA ASP A 50 -7.89 -2.69 1.96
C ASP A 50 -7.22 -4.08 1.93
N VAL A 51 -7.40 -4.86 3.00
CA VAL A 51 -6.98 -6.27 3.10
C VAL A 51 -7.45 -7.10 1.91
N ALA A 52 -8.67 -6.88 1.40
CA ALA A 52 -9.20 -7.60 0.24
C ALA A 52 -8.41 -7.33 -1.04
N ALA A 53 -7.97 -6.08 -1.24
CA ALA A 53 -7.13 -5.70 -2.38
C ALA A 53 -5.73 -6.33 -2.26
N ALA A 54 -5.16 -6.31 -1.05
CA ALA A 54 -3.88 -6.96 -0.78
C ALA A 54 -3.91 -8.47 -1.01
N ALA A 55 -4.98 -9.14 -0.56
CA ALA A 55 -5.19 -10.57 -0.79
C ALA A 55 -5.29 -10.90 -2.29
N ALA A 56 -5.99 -10.07 -3.05
CA ALA A 56 -6.13 -10.25 -4.49
C ALA A 56 -4.80 -10.07 -5.24
N LEU A 57 -4.04 -9.03 -4.91
CA LEU A 57 -2.73 -8.75 -5.52
C LEU A 57 -1.69 -9.82 -5.15
N GLY A 58 -1.70 -10.29 -3.91
CA GLY A 58 -0.79 -11.31 -3.40
C GLY A 58 -1.15 -12.75 -3.76
N ASN A 59 -2.34 -12.98 -4.32
CA ASN A 59 -2.93 -14.32 -4.46
C ASN A 59 -2.95 -15.09 -3.13
N LEU A 60 -3.38 -14.41 -2.05
CA LEU A 60 -3.42 -14.91 -0.68
C LEU A 60 -4.86 -15.01 -0.17
N THR A 61 -5.06 -15.76 0.91
CA THR A 61 -6.30 -15.69 1.70
C THR A 61 -6.36 -14.36 2.47
N LEU A 62 -7.57 -13.90 2.85
CA LEU A 62 -7.72 -12.68 3.66
C LEU A 62 -6.94 -12.74 4.98
N LEU A 63 -6.91 -13.92 5.63
CA LEU A 63 -6.15 -14.13 6.86
C LEU A 63 -4.64 -13.94 6.64
N HIS A 64 -4.07 -14.55 5.60
CA HIS A 64 -2.65 -14.41 5.29
C HIS A 64 -2.29 -13.00 4.83
N ALA A 65 -3.16 -12.36 4.05
CA ALA A 65 -2.99 -10.97 3.66
C ALA A 65 -2.96 -10.04 4.88
N ARG A 66 -3.91 -10.18 5.81
CA ARG A 66 -3.95 -9.38 7.03
C ARG A 66 -2.69 -9.55 7.88
N ARG A 67 -2.25 -10.80 8.11
CA ARG A 67 -1.00 -11.06 8.86
C ARG A 67 0.22 -10.46 8.16
N ALA A 68 0.29 -10.54 6.85
CA ALA A 68 1.38 -9.95 6.09
C ALA A 68 1.36 -8.42 6.15
N LEU A 69 0.17 -7.80 6.06
CA LEU A 69 0.02 -6.35 6.20
C LEU A 69 0.40 -5.85 7.60
N THR A 70 0.00 -6.58 8.65
CA THR A 70 0.42 -6.28 10.02
C THR A 70 1.94 -6.33 10.17
N ASP A 71 2.61 -7.40 9.71
CA ASP A 71 4.08 -7.51 9.78
C ASP A 71 4.80 -6.41 8.95
N LEU A 72 4.22 -5.99 7.83
CA LEU A 72 4.74 -4.85 7.05
C LEU A 72 4.55 -3.52 7.78
N CYS A 73 3.44 -3.35 8.50
CA CYS A 73 3.16 -2.16 9.31
C CYS A 73 4.09 -2.07 10.52
N GLU A 74 4.36 -3.19 11.20
CA GLU A 74 5.31 -3.28 12.32
C GLU A 74 6.74 -2.91 11.91
N ARG A 75 7.08 -3.12 10.62
CA ARG A 75 8.37 -2.74 10.04
C ARG A 75 8.38 -1.33 9.44
N HIS A 76 7.33 -0.53 9.67
CA HIS A 76 7.14 0.81 9.11
C HIS A 76 7.18 0.86 7.56
N LEU A 77 6.94 -0.26 6.89
CA LEU A 77 6.89 -0.35 5.42
C LEU A 77 5.51 0.07 4.88
N LEU A 78 4.48 -0.03 5.71
CA LEU A 78 3.11 0.41 5.46
C LEU A 78 2.60 1.23 6.65
N ILE A 79 1.61 2.06 6.38
CA ILE A 79 0.87 2.84 7.38
C ILE A 79 -0.58 2.36 7.33
N GLU A 80 -1.11 1.92 8.48
CA GLU A 80 -2.53 1.63 8.65
C GLU A 80 -3.28 2.90 9.07
N SER A 81 -4.43 3.18 8.44
CA SER A 81 -5.32 4.30 8.75
C SER A 81 -6.76 3.89 8.48
N ASP A 82 -7.59 3.89 9.52
CA ASP A 82 -9.03 3.54 9.45
C ASP A 82 -9.31 2.18 8.75
N GLY A 83 -8.50 1.16 9.08
CA GLY A 83 -8.59 -0.17 8.47
C GLY A 83 -8.07 -0.27 7.04
N ARG A 84 -7.50 0.82 6.49
CA ARG A 84 -6.85 0.85 5.17
C ARG A 84 -5.34 0.94 5.32
N TYR A 85 -4.63 0.44 4.32
CA TYR A 85 -3.17 0.43 4.28
C TYR A 85 -2.65 1.30 3.15
N ARG A 86 -1.60 2.06 3.42
CA ARG A 86 -0.93 2.88 2.41
C ARG A 86 0.58 2.81 2.53
N PHE A 87 1.27 3.12 1.43
CA PHE A 87 2.71 3.35 1.46
C PHE A 87 3.02 4.75 2.00
N PRO A 88 4.10 4.93 2.77
CA PRO A 88 4.61 6.25 3.09
C PRO A 88 4.89 7.03 1.80
N GLU A 89 4.43 8.30 1.72
CA GLU A 89 4.56 9.15 0.52
C GLU A 89 5.98 9.15 -0.05
N LEU A 90 6.97 9.25 0.85
CA LEU A 90 8.39 9.33 0.53
C LEU A 90 8.92 8.08 -0.20
N VAL A 91 8.26 6.93 -0.08
CA VAL A 91 8.68 5.66 -0.71
C VAL A 91 7.79 5.22 -1.87
N VAL A 92 6.66 5.89 -2.11
CA VAL A 92 5.71 5.51 -3.20
C VAL A 92 6.42 5.40 -4.55
N GLY A 93 7.27 6.37 -4.88
CA GLY A 93 8.04 6.35 -6.13
C GLY A 93 9.00 5.16 -6.22
N HIS A 94 9.62 4.78 -5.10
CA HIS A 94 10.52 3.62 -5.03
C HIS A 94 9.73 2.30 -5.17
N VAL A 95 8.63 2.15 -4.44
CA VAL A 95 7.74 0.98 -4.51
C VAL A 95 7.19 0.77 -5.91
N ARG A 96 6.81 1.84 -6.62
CA ARG A 96 6.36 1.76 -8.02
C ARG A 96 7.46 1.23 -8.94
N ARG A 97 8.72 1.62 -8.73
CA ARG A 97 9.85 1.06 -9.50
C ARG A 97 10.06 -0.42 -9.20
N LEU A 98 9.99 -0.82 -7.93
CA LEU A 98 10.06 -2.24 -7.54
C LEU A 98 8.94 -3.06 -8.19
N ALA A 99 7.73 -2.50 -8.30
CA ALA A 99 6.60 -3.18 -8.93
C ALA A 99 6.84 -3.43 -10.43
N VAL A 100 7.48 -2.50 -11.15
CA VAL A 100 7.83 -2.67 -12.58
C VAL A 100 8.88 -3.77 -12.81
N SER A 101 9.70 -4.06 -11.79
CA SER A 101 10.69 -5.16 -11.86
C SER A 101 10.05 -6.56 -11.88
N GLU A 102 8.76 -6.70 -11.55
CA GLU A 102 8.08 -7.98 -11.64
C GLU A 102 7.78 -8.37 -13.11
N PRO A 103 7.84 -9.66 -13.45
CA PRO A 103 7.50 -10.13 -14.79
C PRO A 103 6.10 -9.64 -15.21
N THR A 104 5.94 -9.23 -16.47
CA THR A 104 4.66 -8.70 -16.98
C THR A 104 3.50 -9.66 -16.75
N VAL A 105 3.72 -10.97 -16.91
CA VAL A 105 2.71 -12.02 -16.63
C VAL A 105 2.25 -12.04 -15.17
N VAL A 106 3.16 -11.80 -14.22
CA VAL A 106 2.84 -11.74 -12.79
C VAL A 106 2.03 -10.47 -12.49
N ARG A 107 2.45 -9.34 -13.06
CA ARG A 107 1.76 -8.06 -12.92
C ARG A 107 0.34 -8.10 -13.47
N ASP A 108 0.16 -8.62 -14.69
CA ASP A 108 -1.15 -8.71 -15.33
C ASP A 108 -2.10 -9.63 -14.55
N ALA A 109 -1.62 -10.80 -14.14
CA ALA A 109 -2.40 -11.71 -13.31
C ALA A 109 -2.79 -11.09 -11.96
N ALA A 110 -1.90 -10.32 -11.33
CA ALA A 110 -2.20 -9.62 -10.07
C ALA A 110 -3.26 -8.53 -10.27
N LEU A 111 -3.13 -7.72 -11.32
CA LEU A 111 -4.10 -6.68 -11.65
C LEU A 111 -5.47 -7.28 -12.01
N GLU A 112 -5.51 -8.42 -12.69
CA GLU A 112 -6.77 -9.06 -13.03
C GLU A 112 -7.49 -9.63 -11.80
N ARG A 113 -6.75 -10.23 -10.85
CA ARG A 113 -7.31 -10.60 -9.54
C ARG A 113 -7.83 -9.40 -8.77
N LEU A 114 -7.10 -8.27 -8.79
CA LEU A 114 -7.54 -7.04 -8.14
C LEU A 114 -8.85 -6.52 -8.75
N ARG A 115 -8.96 -6.45 -10.08
CA ARG A 115 -10.20 -6.06 -10.76
C ARG A 115 -11.36 -6.99 -10.40
N ALA A 116 -11.12 -8.31 -10.36
CA ALA A 116 -12.12 -9.28 -9.94
C ALA A 116 -12.57 -9.07 -8.49
N ALA A 117 -11.64 -8.76 -7.58
CA ALA A 117 -11.96 -8.45 -6.18
C ALA A 117 -12.75 -7.14 -6.05
N ALA A 118 -12.39 -6.09 -6.78
CA ALA A 118 -13.12 -4.83 -6.80
C ALA A 118 -14.57 -5.01 -7.27
N ARG A 119 -14.80 -5.82 -8.32
CA ARG A 119 -16.14 -6.19 -8.77
C ARG A 119 -16.97 -6.87 -7.67
N ARG A 120 -16.35 -7.79 -6.90
CA ARG A 120 -17.01 -8.48 -5.77
C ARG A 120 -17.30 -7.54 -4.60
N ALA A 121 -16.37 -6.64 -4.27
CA ALA A 121 -16.56 -5.65 -3.21
C ALA A 121 -17.68 -4.67 -3.56
N ALA A 122 -17.70 -4.14 -4.79
CA ALA A 122 -18.77 -3.26 -5.27
C ALA A 122 -20.13 -3.97 -5.29
N ALA A 123 -20.18 -5.26 -5.61
CA ALA A 123 -21.41 -6.05 -5.53
C ALA A 123 -21.92 -6.23 -4.09
N ARG A 124 -21.03 -6.32 -3.09
CA ARG A 124 -21.40 -6.35 -1.67
C ARG A 124 -21.88 -5.00 -1.17
N ALA A 125 -21.21 -3.92 -1.54
CA ALA A 125 -21.60 -2.56 -1.17
C ALA A 125 -22.98 -2.19 -1.71
N ARG A 126 -23.32 -2.60 -2.94
CA ARG A 126 -24.67 -2.45 -3.52
C ARG A 126 -25.75 -3.25 -2.78
N ARG A 127 -25.36 -4.26 -2.01
CA ARG A 127 -26.26 -5.20 -1.33
C ARG A 127 -26.37 -4.91 0.17
N ALA A 128 -25.57 -3.99 0.70
CA ALA A 128 -25.75 -3.45 2.03
C ALA A 128 -26.91 -2.45 1.98
N PRO A 129 -28.00 -2.63 2.75
CA PRO A 129 -28.99 -1.58 2.91
C PRO A 129 -28.30 -0.37 3.54
N ALA A 130 -28.62 0.83 3.06
CA ALA A 130 -28.34 2.06 3.78
C ALA A 130 -29.23 2.06 5.03
N ASP A 131 -28.75 1.52 6.15
CA ASP A 131 -29.48 1.53 7.41
C ASP A 131 -28.60 2.03 8.55
N GLY A 132 -29.16 3.00 9.28
CA GLY A 132 -28.72 3.57 10.55
C GLY A 132 -27.74 4.74 10.40
N GLU A 133 -28.15 6.01 10.36
CA GLU A 133 -29.02 6.67 11.35
C GLU A 133 -28.90 6.03 12.74
N THR A 134 -27.70 6.10 13.32
CA THR A 134 -27.54 5.99 14.77
C THR A 134 -26.62 7.09 15.28
N MET A 135 -27.23 7.98 16.06
CA MET A 135 -26.63 8.61 17.24
C MET A 135 -26.01 10.01 17.06
N ASN A 136 -26.85 10.94 16.59
CA ASN A 136 -27.03 12.25 17.21
C ASN A 136 -27.32 12.12 18.73
N ARG A 137 -26.29 11.81 19.52
CA ARG A 137 -26.27 11.92 20.99
C ARG A 137 -25.33 13.04 21.41
N TRP A 138 -25.74 14.28 21.17
CA TRP A 138 -25.35 15.44 21.99
C TRP A 138 -26.58 16.34 22.10
N GLY A 139 -27.54 15.85 22.89
CA GLY A 139 -28.61 16.66 23.42
C GLY A 139 -28.24 17.08 24.84
N ARG A 140 -28.44 18.38 25.09
CA ARG A 140 -28.42 19.13 26.35
C ARG A 140 -27.09 19.74 26.75
#